data_AF-A0A1V4BNG9-F1
#
_entry.id   AF-A0A1V4BNG9-F1
#
_cell.length_a   1.000
_cell.length_b   1.000
_cell.length_c   1.000
_cell.angle_alpha   90.00
_cell.angle_beta   90.00
_cell.angle_gamma   90.00
#
_symmetry.space_group_name_H-M   'P 1'
#
loop_
_entity.id
_entity.type
_entity.pdbx_description
1 polymer ?
#
loop_
_entity_poly.entity_id
_entity_poly.type
_entity_poly.pdbx_seq_one_letter_code
_entity_poly.pdbx_strand_id
1 'polypeptide(L)'
;MIAGFILSAYAIVANDSLQTLGTFLSANEERPWWSLWLYTSIILASIFIAGWYINQGDVAYNRLEMIPFPETFTWIYIVPPLAILILTTWGIPVSTTFLVLTVFAPQSLDEMLVKSAWGYALAVIVGLVIYRIIYRLENFFLETVNKEPQKIWVVLQWLSTGFLWSQWLMQDFANIFAYLPRKLAATWLVLSLTVMLLLQTIIFINHGGQIEKIVTSKTNAHDPRSATIINLIYGLILLFFVGYNHIPMSTTWVFLGLLGGREISLTLTREKPNLAATGKLVLGDALKAFIGMIVSVTIALALPLLAQKINYL
;
A
#
# COMPACT_ATOMS: atom_id res chain seq x y z
N MET A 1 19.74 -6.32 11.11
CA MET A 1 18.48 -7.11 11.09
C MET A 1 17.34 -6.37 11.81
N ILE A 2 17.27 -6.40 13.15
CA ILE A 2 16.12 -5.85 13.93
C ILE A 2 15.85 -4.37 13.63
N ALA A 3 16.88 -3.53 13.58
CA ALA A 3 16.72 -2.12 13.22
C ALA A 3 16.08 -1.94 11.83
N GLY A 4 16.53 -2.74 10.85
CA GLY A 4 15.95 -2.75 9.50
C GLY A 4 14.49 -3.19 9.50
N PHE A 5 14.14 -4.23 10.27
CA PHE A 5 12.75 -4.68 10.45
C PHE A 5 11.85 -3.59 11.04
N ILE A 6 12.25 -2.96 12.16
CA ILE A 6 11.46 -1.91 12.83
C ILE A 6 11.29 -0.70 11.90
N LEU A 7 12.36 -0.25 11.25
CA LEU A 7 12.31 0.87 10.32
C LEU A 7 11.44 0.55 9.09
N SER A 8 11.59 -0.65 8.53
CA SER A 8 10.78 -1.12 7.40
C SER A 8 9.30 -1.18 7.75
N ALA A 9 8.96 -1.79 8.89
CA ALA A 9 7.60 -1.87 9.39
C ALA A 9 6.95 -0.49 9.52
N TYR A 10 7.65 0.49 10.10
CA TYR A 10 7.13 1.84 10.24
C TYR A 10 7.01 2.55 8.88
N ALA A 11 8.08 2.54 8.08
CA ALA A 11 8.16 3.27 6.83
C ALA A 11 7.12 2.79 5.80
N ILE A 12 6.97 1.47 5.66
CA ILE A 12 6.04 0.88 4.68
C ILE A 12 4.60 1.13 5.09
N VAL A 13 4.24 0.85 6.36
CA VAL A 13 2.88 1.08 6.84
C VAL A 13 2.54 2.57 6.78
N ALA A 14 3.47 3.46 7.13
CA ALA A 14 3.26 4.91 7.01
C ALA A 14 3.03 5.32 5.55
N ASN A 15 3.90 4.92 4.62
CA ASN A 15 3.80 5.28 3.20
C ASN A 15 2.50 4.77 2.56
N ASP A 16 2.13 3.52 2.82
CA ASP A 16 1.00 2.86 2.17
C ASP A 16 -0.31 3.01 2.95
N SER A 17 -0.28 3.59 4.16
CA SER A 17 -1.50 3.94 4.88
C SER A 17 -2.38 4.89 4.07
N LEU A 18 -1.79 5.76 3.23
CA LEU A 18 -2.52 6.66 2.31
C LEU A 18 -3.55 5.93 1.44
N GLN A 19 -3.15 4.79 0.85
CA GLN A 19 -3.97 4.02 -0.10
C GLN A 19 -4.86 2.96 0.57
N THR A 20 -4.59 2.62 1.84
CA THR A 20 -5.30 1.54 2.56
C THR A 20 -6.20 2.05 3.68
N LEU A 21 -5.62 2.80 4.62
CA LEU A 21 -6.27 3.29 5.82
C LEU A 21 -6.64 4.77 5.74
N GLY A 22 -6.12 5.51 4.77
CA GLY A 22 -6.25 6.97 4.68
C GLY A 22 -7.71 7.41 4.54
N THR A 23 -8.46 6.80 3.62
CA THR A 23 -9.90 7.05 3.46
C THR A 23 -10.69 6.62 4.69
N PHE A 24 -10.20 5.62 5.43
CA PHE A 24 -10.80 5.17 6.67
C PHE A 24 -10.60 6.14 7.82
N LEU A 25 -9.38 6.63 8.02
CA LEU A 25 -9.07 7.61 9.04
C LEU A 25 -9.85 8.92 8.78
N SER A 26 -9.84 9.41 7.53
CA SER A 26 -10.54 10.64 7.15
C SER A 26 -12.07 10.53 7.33
N ALA A 27 -12.70 9.45 6.84
CA ALA A 27 -14.15 9.26 7.00
C ALA A 27 -14.61 8.96 8.45
N ASN A 28 -13.66 8.77 9.37
CA ASN A 28 -13.91 8.44 10.76
C ASN A 28 -13.17 9.40 11.72
N GLU A 29 -12.79 10.60 11.27
CA GLU A 29 -11.98 11.55 12.06
C GLU A 29 -12.61 11.92 13.41
N GLU A 30 -13.95 11.95 13.48
CA GLU A 30 -14.69 12.23 14.72
C GLU A 30 -14.68 11.06 15.72
N ARG A 31 -14.31 9.85 15.27
CA ARG A 31 -14.27 8.66 16.13
C ARG A 31 -12.95 8.64 16.91
N PRO A 32 -12.97 8.14 18.16
CA PRO A 32 -11.74 8.05 18.93
C PRO A 32 -10.74 7.12 18.25
N TRP A 33 -9.48 7.57 18.16
CA TRP A 33 -8.40 6.84 17.50
C TRP A 33 -8.25 5.39 17.98
N TRP A 34 -8.49 5.12 19.27
CA TRP A 34 -8.35 3.79 19.85
C TRP A 34 -9.38 2.79 19.30
N SER A 35 -10.56 3.25 18.87
CA SER A 35 -11.59 2.40 18.26
C SER A 35 -11.16 1.96 16.86
N LEU A 36 -10.68 2.92 16.06
CA LEU A 36 -10.15 2.68 14.72
C LEU A 36 -8.89 1.80 14.78
N TRP A 37 -8.03 2.05 15.77
CA TRP A 37 -6.84 1.26 16.03
C TRP A 37 -7.19 -0.17 16.44
N LEU A 38 -8.15 -0.38 17.34
CA LEU A 38 -8.54 -1.71 17.80
C LEU A 38 -9.07 -2.55 16.64
N TYR A 39 -9.96 -1.98 15.81
CA TYR A 39 -10.50 -2.64 14.64
C TYR A 39 -9.40 -3.11 13.67
N THR A 40 -8.51 -2.19 13.28
CA THR A 40 -7.43 -2.48 12.33
C THR A 40 -6.34 -3.38 12.93
N SER A 41 -6.12 -3.33 14.25
CA SER A 41 -5.16 -4.17 14.97
C SER A 41 -5.64 -5.62 15.10
N ILE A 42 -6.94 -5.84 15.33
CA ILE A 42 -7.53 -7.19 15.34
C ILE A 42 -7.32 -7.85 13.97
N ILE A 43 -7.53 -7.10 12.88
CA ILE A 43 -7.31 -7.61 11.52
C ILE A 43 -5.84 -7.90 11.30
N LEU A 44 -4.93 -6.97 11.65
CA LEU A 44 -3.50 -7.19 11.54
C LEU A 44 -3.08 -8.46 12.27
N ALA A 45 -3.44 -8.60 13.54
CA ALA A 45 -3.11 -9.77 14.34
C ALA A 45 -3.68 -11.06 13.75
N SER A 46 -4.93 -11.03 13.28
CA SER A 46 -5.59 -12.18 12.69
C SER A 46 -4.89 -12.65 11.42
N ILE A 47 -4.60 -11.73 10.48
CA ILE A 47 -3.91 -12.04 9.23
C ILE A 47 -2.48 -12.50 9.51
N PHE A 48 -1.79 -11.85 10.43
CA PHE A 48 -0.42 -12.21 10.79
C PHE A 48 -0.32 -13.61 11.41
N ILE A 49 -1.17 -13.93 12.39
CA ILE A 49 -1.20 -15.25 13.05
C ILE A 49 -1.69 -16.33 12.10
N ALA A 50 -2.75 -16.07 11.33
CA ALA A 50 -3.27 -17.03 10.34
C ALA A 50 -2.24 -17.31 9.25
N GLY A 51 -1.55 -16.28 8.73
CA GLY A 51 -0.47 -16.43 7.75
C GLY A 51 0.65 -17.30 8.30
N TRP A 52 1.12 -17.02 9.52
CA TRP A 52 2.12 -17.84 10.20
C TRP A 52 1.70 -19.32 10.34
N TYR A 53 0.46 -19.55 10.77
CA TYR A 53 -0.05 -20.91 11.00
C TYR A 53 -0.24 -21.69 9.70
N ILE A 54 -0.90 -21.09 8.70
CA ILE A 54 -1.23 -21.73 7.42
C ILE A 54 0.03 -22.01 6.60
N ASN A 55 1.00 -21.10 6.60
CA ASN A 55 2.24 -21.23 5.82
C ASN A 55 3.42 -21.76 6.65
N GLN A 56 3.16 -22.52 7.71
CA GLN A 56 4.19 -23.24 8.50
C GLN A 56 5.38 -22.36 8.96
N GLY A 57 5.06 -21.17 9.44
CA GLY A 57 6.01 -20.21 9.96
C GLY A 57 6.31 -19.02 9.04
N ASP A 58 5.87 -19.05 7.78
CA ASP A 58 6.05 -17.93 6.84
C ASP A 58 4.90 -16.91 6.93
N VAL A 59 5.22 -15.70 7.35
CA VAL A 59 4.27 -14.59 7.46
C VAL A 59 4.16 -13.78 6.18
N ALA A 60 5.08 -13.95 5.23
CA ALA A 60 5.07 -13.26 3.94
C ALA A 60 4.27 -14.00 2.86
N TYR A 61 3.51 -15.05 3.23
CA TYR A 61 2.65 -15.80 2.31
C TYR A 61 3.41 -16.26 1.06
N ASN A 62 4.59 -16.87 1.27
CA ASN A 62 5.52 -17.40 0.27
C ASN A 62 6.12 -16.36 -0.69
N ARG A 63 5.88 -15.07 -0.48
CA ARG A 63 6.38 -14.01 -1.38
C ARG A 63 7.87 -13.75 -1.32
N LEU A 64 8.54 -14.36 -0.36
CA LEU A 64 9.97 -14.24 -0.17
C LEU A 64 10.72 -15.48 -0.68
N GLU A 65 10.06 -16.41 -1.39
CA GLU A 65 10.70 -17.59 -1.99
C GLU A 65 11.83 -17.23 -2.95
N MET A 66 11.61 -16.22 -3.80
CA MET A 66 12.59 -15.73 -4.79
C MET A 66 13.57 -14.70 -4.20
N ILE A 67 13.37 -14.28 -2.95
CA ILE A 67 14.17 -13.25 -2.29
C ILE A 67 15.11 -13.94 -1.30
N PRO A 68 16.44 -13.95 -1.52
CA PRO A 68 17.36 -14.62 -0.62
C PRO A 68 17.38 -13.93 0.74
N PHE A 69 17.54 -14.73 1.80
CA PHE A 69 17.80 -14.19 3.13
C PHE A 69 19.31 -13.89 3.26
N PRO A 70 19.72 -12.64 3.55
CA PRO A 70 21.13 -12.29 3.59
C PRO A 70 21.89 -13.05 4.68
N GLU A 71 23.08 -13.54 4.36
CA GLU A 71 23.98 -14.15 5.36
C GLU A 71 24.48 -13.11 6.37
N THR A 72 24.74 -11.88 5.92
CA THR A 72 25.18 -10.77 6.75
C THR A 72 24.34 -9.52 6.47
N PHE A 73 23.71 -8.98 7.52
CA PHE A 73 23.03 -7.69 7.43
C PHE A 73 24.02 -6.54 7.60
N THR A 74 24.32 -5.85 6.49
CA THR A 74 25.12 -4.62 6.48
C THR A 74 24.22 -3.38 6.50
N TRP A 75 24.82 -2.19 6.56
CA TRP A 75 24.12 -0.90 6.58
C TRP A 75 23.25 -0.66 5.34
N ILE A 76 23.54 -1.32 4.20
CA ILE A 76 22.79 -1.15 2.96
C ILE A 76 21.30 -1.44 3.13
N TYR A 77 20.95 -2.39 4.00
CA TYR A 77 19.56 -2.78 4.22
C TYR A 77 18.77 -1.75 5.06
N ILE A 78 19.45 -0.83 5.75
CA ILE A 78 18.81 0.25 6.51
C ILE A 78 18.47 1.44 5.61
N VAL A 79 19.17 1.61 4.49
CA VAL A 79 18.97 2.75 3.59
C VAL A 79 17.57 2.76 2.96
N PRO A 80 17.01 1.65 2.42
CA PRO A 80 15.68 1.62 1.85
C PRO A 80 14.58 2.18 2.77
N PRO A 81 14.40 1.70 4.03
CA PRO A 81 13.34 2.25 4.88
C PRO A 81 13.58 3.70 5.28
N LEU A 82 14.83 4.15 5.43
CA LEU A 82 15.13 5.57 5.68
C LEU A 82 14.76 6.45 4.47
N ALA A 83 15.10 5.99 3.26
CA ALA A 83 14.75 6.69 2.02
C ALA A 83 13.23 6.78 1.86
N ILE A 84 12.48 5.71 2.18
CA ILE A 84 11.01 5.74 2.20
C ILE A 84 10.53 6.83 3.16
N LEU A 85 10.99 6.86 4.41
CA LEU A 85 10.56 7.88 5.38
C LEU A 85 10.78 9.31 4.87
N ILE A 86 11.94 9.60 4.29
CA ILE A 86 12.24 10.92 3.72
C ILE A 86 11.28 11.25 2.58
N LEU A 87 11.10 10.33 1.63
CA LEU A 87 10.24 10.54 0.48
C LEU A 87 8.76 10.67 0.87
N THR A 88 8.31 9.91 1.88
CA THR A 88 6.96 10.01 2.44
C THR A 88 6.72 11.39 3.07
N THR A 89 7.71 12.00 3.74
CA THR A 89 7.58 13.38 4.28
C THR A 89 7.44 14.44 3.19
N TRP A 90 7.90 14.16 1.97
CA TRP A 90 7.70 15.05 0.81
C TRP A 90 6.41 14.76 0.04
N GLY A 91 5.63 13.76 0.48
CA GLY A 91 4.38 13.36 -0.17
C GLY A 91 4.57 12.75 -1.56
N ILE A 92 5.76 12.21 -1.84
CA ILE A 92 6.04 11.50 -3.09
C ILE A 92 5.58 10.04 -2.89
N PRO A 93 4.66 9.52 -3.71
CA PRO A 93 4.28 8.11 -3.63
C PRO A 93 5.46 7.25 -4.08
N VAL A 94 5.99 6.44 -3.16
CA VAL A 94 7.12 5.54 -3.43
C VAL A 94 6.63 4.11 -3.49
N SER A 95 7.13 3.35 -4.46
CA SER A 95 6.96 1.89 -4.47
C SER A 95 7.93 1.26 -3.47
N THR A 96 7.42 1.00 -2.27
CA THR A 96 8.15 0.36 -1.16
C THR A 96 8.77 -0.97 -1.59
N THR A 97 8.02 -1.79 -2.36
CA THR A 97 8.47 -3.08 -2.92
C THR A 97 9.74 -2.93 -3.75
N PHE A 98 9.81 -1.95 -4.65
CA PHE A 98 10.97 -1.77 -5.51
C PHE A 98 12.19 -1.27 -4.75
N LEU A 99 12.00 -0.41 -3.75
CA LEU A 99 13.12 0.12 -2.99
C LEU A 99 13.69 -0.92 -2.02
N VAL A 100 12.83 -1.65 -1.31
CA VAL A 100 13.26 -2.62 -0.30
C VAL A 100 13.73 -3.91 -0.96
N LEU A 101 12.88 -4.59 -1.73
CA LEU A 101 13.18 -5.96 -2.17
C LEU A 101 14.28 -6.02 -3.23
N THR A 102 14.47 -4.98 -4.04
CA THR A 102 15.57 -4.92 -5.01
C THR A 102 16.94 -4.90 -4.32
N VAL A 103 17.05 -4.35 -3.10
CA VAL A 103 18.32 -4.42 -2.34
C VAL A 103 18.60 -5.86 -1.88
N PHE A 104 17.57 -6.65 -1.62
CA PHE A 104 17.72 -8.07 -1.26
C PHE A 104 17.94 -8.97 -2.49
N ALA A 105 17.25 -8.68 -3.60
CA ALA A 105 17.25 -9.49 -4.80
C ALA A 105 17.21 -8.61 -6.07
N PRO A 106 18.33 -8.01 -6.49
CA PRO A 106 18.38 -7.21 -7.72
C PRO A 106 17.89 -7.97 -8.95
N GLN A 107 18.15 -9.28 -9.00
CA GLN A 107 17.73 -10.18 -10.09
C GLN A 107 16.21 -10.35 -10.21
N SER A 108 15.45 -10.12 -9.13
CA SER A 108 13.98 -10.26 -9.13
C SER A 108 13.27 -8.97 -9.59
N LEU A 109 14.02 -7.89 -9.83
CA LEU A 109 13.46 -6.59 -10.19
C LEU A 109 12.57 -6.64 -11.45
N ASP A 110 13.04 -7.29 -12.51
CA ASP A 110 12.34 -7.34 -13.79
C ASP A 110 10.96 -8.01 -13.65
N GLU A 111 10.89 -9.12 -12.93
CA GLU A 111 9.64 -9.84 -12.66
C GLU A 111 8.67 -8.98 -11.83
N MET A 112 9.16 -8.29 -10.81
CA MET A 112 8.35 -7.38 -9.98
C MET A 112 7.85 -6.18 -10.79
N LEU A 113 8.66 -5.62 -11.69
CA LEU A 113 8.29 -4.52 -12.58
C LEU A 113 7.19 -4.96 -13.55
N VAL A 114 7.37 -6.10 -14.22
CA VAL A 114 6.39 -6.65 -15.16
C VAL A 114 5.07 -6.94 -14.44
N LYS A 115 5.10 -7.62 -13.28
CA LYS A 115 3.88 -7.90 -12.50
C LYS A 115 3.17 -6.61 -12.07
N SER A 116 3.92 -5.59 -11.65
CA SER A 116 3.35 -4.30 -11.24
C SER A 116 2.75 -3.52 -12.43
N ALA A 117 3.37 -3.58 -13.60
CA ALA A 117 2.84 -2.98 -14.83
C ALA A 117 1.53 -3.66 -15.27
N TRP A 118 1.46 -4.99 -15.21
CA TRP A 118 0.21 -5.73 -15.41
C TRP A 118 -0.85 -5.38 -14.37
N GLY A 119 -0.45 -5.23 -13.11
CA GLY A 119 -1.33 -4.77 -12.04
C GLY A 119 -1.93 -3.39 -12.32
N TYR A 120 -1.11 -2.43 -12.76
CA TYR A 120 -1.56 -1.11 -13.19
C TYR A 120 -2.56 -1.20 -14.36
N ALA A 121 -2.20 -1.93 -15.43
CA ALA A 121 -3.04 -2.06 -16.62
C ALA A 121 -4.39 -2.70 -16.29
N LEU A 122 -4.39 -3.79 -15.52
CA LEU A 122 -5.62 -4.44 -15.06
C LEU A 122 -6.47 -3.48 -14.22
N ALA A 123 -5.86 -2.74 -13.29
CA ALA A 123 -6.58 -1.80 -12.44
C ALA A 123 -7.21 -0.64 -13.23
N VAL A 124 -6.52 -0.12 -14.24
CA VAL A 124 -7.09 0.89 -15.17
C VAL A 124 -8.31 0.33 -15.88
N ILE A 125 -8.21 -0.89 -16.44
CA ILE A 125 -9.32 -1.52 -17.16
C ILE A 125 -10.51 -1.78 -16.24
N VAL A 126 -10.26 -2.36 -15.06
CA VAL A 126 -11.30 -2.65 -14.06
C VAL A 126 -11.96 -1.34 -13.60
N GLY A 127 -11.16 -0.31 -13.29
CA GLY A 127 -11.65 1.00 -12.93
C GLY A 127 -12.53 1.62 -14.03
N LEU A 128 -12.07 1.59 -15.29
CA LEU A 128 -12.83 2.07 -16.43
C LEU A 128 -14.18 1.38 -16.54
N VAL A 129 -14.18 0.05 -16.54
CA VAL A 129 -15.38 -0.79 -16.76
C VAL A 129 -16.36 -0.64 -15.61
N ILE A 130 -15.92 -0.83 -14.36
CA ILE A 130 -16.82 -0.78 -13.21
C ILE A 130 -17.41 0.62 -13.05
N TYR A 131 -16.60 1.68 -13.09
CA TYR A 131 -17.12 3.04 -12.96
C TYR A 131 -17.99 3.47 -14.14
N ARG A 132 -17.85 2.84 -15.31
CA ARG A 132 -18.75 3.07 -16.43
C ARG A 132 -20.13 2.45 -16.18
N ILE A 133 -20.19 1.33 -15.44
CA ILE A 133 -21.44 0.68 -15.05
C ILE A 133 -22.11 1.46 -13.92
N ILE A 134 -21.34 1.87 -12.91
CA ILE A 134 -21.87 2.51 -11.69
C ILE A 134 -21.92 4.04 -11.72
N TYR A 135 -21.62 4.69 -12.86
CA TYR A 135 -21.46 6.15 -12.93
C TYR A 135 -22.65 6.93 -12.36
N ARG A 136 -23.88 6.46 -12.56
CA ARG A 136 -25.09 7.11 -12.01
C ARG A 136 -25.08 7.10 -10.48
N LEU A 137 -24.66 5.99 -9.88
CA LEU A 137 -24.56 5.84 -8.44
C LEU A 137 -23.45 6.74 -7.88
N GLU A 138 -22.29 6.75 -8.54
CA GLU A 138 -21.16 7.60 -8.12
C GLU A 138 -21.50 9.09 -8.26
N ASN A 139 -22.15 9.51 -9.34
CA ASN A 139 -22.60 10.90 -9.49
C ASN A 139 -23.61 11.28 -8.41
N PHE A 140 -24.54 10.38 -8.07
CA PHE A 140 -25.47 10.58 -6.95
C PHE A 140 -24.72 10.75 -5.62
N PHE A 141 -23.65 10.00 -5.39
CA PHE A 141 -22.82 10.16 -4.19
C PHE A 141 -22.14 11.54 -4.16
N LEU A 142 -21.51 11.94 -5.26
CA LEU A 142 -20.87 13.26 -5.39
C LEU A 142 -21.85 14.42 -5.17
N GLU A 143 -23.07 14.33 -5.69
CA GLU A 143 -24.12 15.34 -5.51
C GLU A 143 -24.68 15.40 -4.07
N THR A 144 -24.59 14.29 -3.33
CA THR A 144 -25.15 14.17 -1.98
C THR A 144 -24.09 14.09 -0.89
N VAL A 145 -22.84 14.45 -1.19
CA VAL A 145 -21.70 14.36 -0.26
C VAL A 145 -21.93 15.14 1.05
N ASN A 146 -22.69 16.23 0.99
CA ASN A 146 -23.00 17.08 2.16
C ASN A 146 -24.12 16.50 3.06
N LYS A 147 -24.71 15.36 2.69
CA LYS A 147 -25.75 14.70 3.51
C LYS A 147 -25.10 13.66 4.40
N GLU A 148 -25.62 13.51 5.62
CA GLU A 148 -25.15 12.46 6.51
C GLU A 148 -25.30 11.08 5.85
N PRO A 149 -24.21 10.29 5.78
CA PRO A 149 -24.28 8.95 5.21
C PRO A 149 -25.13 8.05 6.11
N GLN A 150 -26.00 7.25 5.49
CA GLN A 150 -26.78 6.26 6.22
C GLN A 150 -25.86 5.29 6.97
N LYS A 151 -26.27 4.84 8.17
CA LYS A 151 -25.47 3.95 9.02
C LYS A 151 -24.96 2.69 8.31
N ILE A 152 -25.70 2.18 7.32
CA ILE A 152 -25.27 1.04 6.51
C ILE A 152 -23.96 1.31 5.76
N TRP A 153 -23.75 2.53 5.26
CA TRP A 153 -22.53 2.90 4.55
C TRP A 153 -21.32 3.01 5.46
N VAL A 154 -21.53 3.38 6.73
CA VAL A 154 -20.46 3.30 7.74
C VAL A 154 -20.02 1.85 7.92
N VAL A 155 -20.98 0.92 8.09
CA VAL A 155 -20.66 -0.51 8.27
C VAL A 155 -19.98 -1.08 7.03
N LEU A 156 -20.50 -0.81 5.83
CA LEU A 156 -19.90 -1.27 4.58
C LEU A 156 -18.50 -0.70 4.37
N GLN A 157 -18.29 0.57 4.72
CA GLN A 157 -16.98 1.20 4.64
C GLN A 157 -15.98 0.50 5.57
N TRP A 158 -16.34 0.24 6.83
CA TRP A 158 -15.50 -0.51 7.76
C TRP A 158 -15.15 -1.89 7.22
N LEU A 159 -16.14 -2.66 6.76
CA LEU A 159 -15.91 -3.99 6.19
C LEU A 159 -15.01 -3.96 4.96
N SER A 160 -15.24 -3.01 4.05
CA SER A 160 -14.41 -2.85 2.85
C SER A 160 -12.97 -2.43 3.18
N THR A 161 -12.77 -1.56 4.18
CA THR A 161 -11.45 -1.21 4.69
C THR A 161 -10.77 -2.42 5.32
N GLY A 162 -11.50 -3.19 6.13
CA GLY A 162 -10.94 -4.39 6.75
C GLY A 162 -10.50 -5.43 5.72
N PHE A 163 -11.32 -5.61 4.68
CA PHE A 163 -10.97 -6.42 3.53
C PHE A 163 -9.73 -5.89 2.82
N LEU A 164 -9.71 -4.62 2.39
CA LEU A 164 -8.55 -4.03 1.72
C LEU A 164 -7.28 -4.15 2.58
N TRP A 165 -7.37 -3.83 3.87
CA TRP A 165 -6.26 -3.90 4.81
C TRP A 165 -5.69 -5.32 4.91
N SER A 166 -6.56 -6.33 4.98
CA SER A 166 -6.12 -7.73 4.96
C SER A 166 -5.37 -8.10 3.68
N GLN A 167 -5.86 -7.67 2.51
CA GLN A 167 -5.22 -7.98 1.23
C GLN A 167 -3.89 -7.26 1.06
N TRP A 168 -3.81 -6.01 1.50
CA TRP A 168 -2.54 -5.27 1.51
C TRP A 168 -1.53 -5.92 2.44
N LEU A 169 -1.91 -6.30 3.67
CA LEU A 169 -1.00 -6.99 4.61
C LEU A 169 -0.42 -8.27 4.00
N MET A 170 -1.25 -9.09 3.36
CA MET A 170 -0.80 -10.31 2.69
C MET A 170 0.19 -10.05 1.54
N GLN A 171 0.10 -8.89 0.88
CA GLN A 171 1.04 -8.49 -0.18
C GLN A 171 2.33 -7.89 0.40
N ASP A 172 2.20 -6.93 1.31
CA ASP A 172 3.29 -6.07 1.76
C ASP A 172 4.05 -6.62 2.97
N PHE A 173 3.59 -7.71 3.60
CA PHE A 173 4.40 -8.44 4.58
C PHE A 173 5.74 -8.90 3.99
N ALA A 174 5.85 -9.16 2.69
CA ALA A 174 7.14 -9.43 2.06
C ALA A 174 8.14 -8.29 2.30
N ASN A 175 7.71 -7.04 2.11
CA ASN A 175 8.56 -5.86 2.24
C ASN A 175 9.02 -5.64 3.69
N ILE A 176 8.14 -5.93 4.66
CA ILE A 176 8.43 -5.78 6.09
C ILE A 176 9.30 -6.93 6.62
N PHE A 177 8.95 -8.17 6.27
CA PHE A 177 9.56 -9.39 6.81
C PHE A 177 10.76 -9.90 5.98
N ALA A 178 11.13 -9.21 4.90
CA ALA A 178 12.40 -9.46 4.20
C ALA A 178 13.61 -9.50 5.15
N TYR A 179 13.54 -8.73 6.24
CA TYR A 179 14.55 -8.59 7.28
C TYR A 179 14.57 -9.70 8.33
N LEU A 180 13.56 -10.56 8.41
CA LEU A 180 13.46 -11.60 9.44
C LEU A 180 13.57 -13.00 8.82
N PRO A 181 13.89 -14.03 9.63
CA PRO A 181 13.96 -15.40 9.14
C PRO A 181 12.68 -15.82 8.41
N ARG A 182 12.82 -16.56 7.29
CA ARG A 182 11.68 -16.98 6.45
C ARG A 182 10.64 -17.80 7.20
N LYS A 183 11.08 -18.59 8.17
CA LYS A 183 10.21 -19.28 9.12
C LYS A 183 10.42 -18.66 10.49
N LEU A 184 9.41 -17.95 10.99
CA LEU A 184 9.47 -17.33 12.30
C LEU A 184 9.21 -18.38 13.39
N ALA A 185 10.10 -18.47 14.37
CA ALA A 185 9.76 -19.15 15.62
C ALA A 185 8.67 -18.36 16.37
N ALA A 186 7.95 -19.02 17.27
CA ALA A 186 6.88 -18.37 18.06
C ALA A 186 7.36 -17.13 18.84
N THR A 187 8.62 -17.11 19.28
CA THR A 187 9.23 -15.94 19.93
C THR A 187 9.32 -14.74 18.99
N TRP A 188 9.79 -14.96 17.75
CA TRP A 188 9.82 -13.93 16.72
C TRP A 188 8.43 -13.49 16.29
N LEU A 189 7.47 -14.41 16.24
CA LEU A 189 6.06 -14.08 15.97
C LEU A 189 5.53 -13.06 17.00
N VAL A 190 5.68 -13.35 18.29
CA VAL A 190 5.19 -12.46 19.37
C VAL A 190 5.91 -11.12 19.34
N LEU A 191 7.24 -11.12 19.17
CA LEU A 191 8.03 -9.89 19.09
C LEU A 191 7.60 -9.02 17.90
N SER A 192 7.52 -9.61 16.71
CA SER A 192 7.13 -8.89 15.50
C SER A 192 5.71 -8.36 15.57
N LEU A 193 4.75 -9.15 16.08
CA LEU A 193 3.38 -8.69 16.27
C LEU A 193 3.32 -7.51 17.25
N THR A 194 4.04 -7.60 18.37
CA THR A 194 4.11 -6.51 19.35
C THR A 194 4.66 -5.23 18.72
N VAL A 195 5.75 -5.33 17.95
CA VAL A 195 6.33 -4.18 17.23
C VAL A 195 5.33 -3.59 16.24
N MET A 196 4.67 -4.41 15.43
CA MET A 196 3.67 -3.95 14.45
C MET A 196 2.52 -3.22 15.12
N LEU A 197 1.99 -3.74 16.24
CA LEU A 197 0.91 -3.12 17.00
C LEU A 197 1.34 -1.79 17.64
N LEU A 198 2.56 -1.70 18.17
CA LEU A 198 3.10 -0.46 18.74
C LEU A 198 3.31 0.61 17.66
N LEU A 199 3.87 0.24 16.50
CA LEU A 199 4.04 1.17 15.38
C LEU A 199 2.69 1.65 14.84
N GLN A 200 1.71 0.75 14.74
CA GLN A 200 0.35 1.13 14.37
C GLN A 200 -0.27 2.06 15.42
N THR A 201 0.00 1.86 16.71
CA THR A 201 -0.45 2.78 17.77
C THR A 201 0.08 4.20 17.52
N ILE A 202 1.36 4.34 17.16
CA ILE A 202 1.97 5.65 16.83
C ILE A 202 1.26 6.31 15.64
N ILE A 203 0.94 5.54 14.60
CA ILE A 203 0.25 6.06 13.40
C ILE A 203 -1.15 6.58 13.77
N PHE A 204 -1.91 5.83 14.57
CA PHE A 204 -3.27 6.20 14.96
C PHE A 204 -3.33 7.34 15.99
N ILE A 205 -2.41 7.41 16.96
CA ILE A 205 -2.32 8.54 17.90
C ILE A 205 -2.05 9.85 17.15
N ASN A 206 -1.20 9.79 16.12
CA ASN A 206 -0.93 10.93 15.28
C ASN A 206 -2.06 11.24 14.29
N HIS A 207 -3.19 10.50 14.32
CA HIS A 207 -4.33 10.59 13.39
C HIS A 207 -3.93 10.40 11.92
N GLY A 208 -2.80 9.74 11.65
CA GLY A 208 -2.21 9.72 10.30
C GLY A 208 -1.39 10.97 9.95
N GLY A 209 -1.34 12.00 10.79
CA GLY A 209 -0.38 13.12 10.71
C GLY A 209 -0.33 13.82 9.34
N GLN A 210 0.88 14.01 8.79
CA GLN A 210 1.05 14.57 7.44
C GLN A 210 0.41 13.70 6.35
N ILE A 211 0.29 12.39 6.57
CA ILE A 211 -0.31 11.46 5.60
C ILE A 211 -1.78 11.81 5.42
N GLU A 212 -2.52 12.10 6.51
CA GLU A 212 -3.92 12.55 6.43
C GLU A 212 -4.07 13.84 5.58
N LYS A 213 -3.20 14.84 5.76
CA LYS A 213 -3.20 16.08 4.94
C LYS A 213 -2.93 15.80 3.46
N ILE A 214 -2.13 14.77 3.16
CA ILE A 214 -1.86 14.32 1.80
C ILE A 214 -3.06 13.52 1.23
N VAL A 215 -3.71 12.67 2.03
CA VAL A 215 -4.92 11.90 1.65
C VAL A 215 -6.07 12.83 1.28
N THR A 216 -6.40 13.76 2.18
CA THR A 216 -7.54 14.67 2.08
C THR A 216 -7.41 15.66 0.93
N SER A 217 -6.18 16.03 0.56
CA SER A 217 -5.93 16.91 -0.60
C SER A 217 -5.91 16.20 -1.96
N LYS A 218 -5.82 14.87 -1.99
CA LYS A 218 -5.61 14.08 -3.22
C LYS A 218 -6.79 13.24 -3.65
N THR A 219 -7.65 12.86 -2.73
CA THR A 219 -8.82 12.04 -3.04
C THR A 219 -10.08 12.81 -2.71
N ASN A 220 -10.96 13.01 -3.69
CA ASN A 220 -12.36 13.42 -3.47
C ASN A 220 -13.17 12.33 -2.74
N ALA A 221 -12.50 11.48 -1.94
CA ALA A 221 -13.03 10.27 -1.30
C ALA A 221 -13.31 10.52 0.19
N HIS A 222 -13.71 11.74 0.56
CA HIS A 222 -14.30 12.02 1.88
C HIS A 222 -15.65 11.30 2.05
N ASP A 223 -16.32 10.95 0.95
CA ASP A 223 -17.56 10.19 1.00
C ASP A 223 -17.30 8.70 1.34
N PRO A 224 -17.80 8.19 2.47
CA PRO A 224 -17.62 6.79 2.86
C PRO A 224 -18.21 5.81 1.82
N ARG A 225 -19.19 6.24 1.01
CA ARG A 225 -19.83 5.42 -0.02
C ARG A 225 -18.89 5.15 -1.19
N SER A 226 -18.29 6.20 -1.75
CA SER A 226 -17.28 6.07 -2.81
C SER A 226 -16.02 5.38 -2.28
N ALA A 227 -15.60 5.67 -1.04
CA ALA A 227 -14.49 4.96 -0.40
C ALA A 227 -14.75 3.45 -0.28
N THR A 228 -15.98 3.04 0.06
CA THR A 228 -16.37 1.63 0.12
C THR A 228 -16.13 0.91 -1.21
N ILE A 229 -16.56 1.54 -2.32
CA ILE A 229 -16.43 0.96 -3.67
C ILE A 229 -14.97 0.88 -4.08
N ILE A 230 -14.19 1.95 -3.86
CA ILE A 230 -12.75 1.98 -4.16
C ILE A 230 -12.04 0.87 -3.37
N ASN A 231 -12.29 0.77 -2.06
CA ASN A 231 -11.65 -0.21 -1.19
C ASN A 231 -11.99 -1.65 -1.62
N LEU A 232 -13.24 -1.91 -1.99
CA LEU A 232 -13.67 -3.23 -2.44
C LEU A 232 -12.99 -3.62 -3.76
N ILE A 233 -13.03 -2.74 -4.77
CA ILE A 233 -12.41 -3.02 -6.08
C ILE A 233 -10.91 -3.20 -5.91
N TYR A 234 -10.25 -2.31 -5.17
CA TYR A 234 -8.81 -2.38 -4.94
C TYR A 234 -8.43 -3.67 -4.20
N GLY A 235 -9.14 -4.00 -3.13
CA GLY A 235 -8.94 -5.25 -2.38
C GLY A 235 -9.14 -6.49 -3.26
N LEU A 236 -10.13 -6.49 -4.16
CA LEU A 236 -10.36 -7.60 -5.09
C LEU A 236 -9.21 -7.76 -6.09
N ILE A 237 -8.67 -6.66 -6.61
CA ILE A 237 -7.50 -6.72 -7.50
C ILE A 237 -6.28 -7.25 -6.73
N LEU A 238 -6.06 -6.79 -5.49
CA LEU A 238 -4.97 -7.30 -4.66
C LEU A 238 -5.15 -8.80 -4.37
N LEU A 239 -6.36 -9.24 -4.00
CA LEU A 239 -6.70 -10.65 -3.76
C LEU A 239 -6.43 -11.51 -5.00
N PHE A 240 -6.78 -11.03 -6.19
CA PHE A 240 -6.46 -11.73 -7.45
C PHE A 240 -4.95 -11.96 -7.56
N PHE A 241 -4.13 -10.92 -7.35
CA PHE A 241 -2.68 -11.06 -7.39
C PHE A 241 -2.08 -11.82 -6.20
N VAL A 242 -2.82 -11.93 -5.08
CA VAL A 242 -2.43 -12.79 -3.96
C VAL A 242 -2.50 -14.25 -4.37
N GLY A 243 -3.55 -14.65 -5.09
CA GLY A 243 -3.74 -16.03 -5.54
C GLY A 243 -3.03 -16.40 -6.84
N TYR A 244 -2.62 -15.42 -7.66
CA TYR A 244 -2.06 -15.68 -8.99
C TYR A 244 -0.63 -16.25 -8.96
N ASN A 245 0.30 -15.58 -8.25
CA ASN A 245 1.66 -16.06 -8.04
C ASN A 245 2.33 -15.35 -6.85
N HIS A 246 3.44 -15.92 -6.37
CA HIS A 246 4.18 -15.42 -5.20
C HIS A 246 5.12 -14.24 -5.48
N ILE A 247 5.21 -13.73 -6.71
CA ILE A 247 6.10 -12.60 -7.01
C ILE A 247 5.57 -11.34 -6.31
N PRO A 248 6.37 -10.63 -5.51
CA PRO A 248 5.97 -9.36 -4.91
C PRO A 248 5.59 -8.33 -5.98
N MET A 249 4.63 -7.46 -5.68
CA MET A 249 4.23 -6.39 -6.58
C MET A 249 4.11 -5.06 -5.84
N SER A 250 4.11 -3.96 -6.59
CA SER A 250 3.83 -2.64 -6.04
C SER A 250 2.33 -2.40 -5.99
N THR A 251 1.80 -2.30 -4.78
CA THR A 251 0.40 -1.99 -4.53
C THR A 251 0.06 -0.54 -4.92
N THR A 252 1.04 0.38 -4.88
CA THR A 252 0.92 1.78 -5.34
C THR A 252 0.52 1.91 -6.80
N TRP A 253 1.14 1.13 -7.69
CA TRP A 253 0.80 1.17 -9.12
C TRP A 253 -0.61 0.67 -9.38
N VAL A 254 -1.05 -0.38 -8.69
CA VAL A 254 -2.43 -0.88 -8.79
C VAL A 254 -3.42 0.19 -8.34
N PHE A 255 -3.16 0.87 -7.23
CA PHE A 255 -4.02 1.93 -6.71
C PHE A 255 -4.15 3.10 -7.69
N LEU A 256 -3.02 3.59 -8.21
CA LEU A 256 -3.00 4.67 -9.20
C LEU A 256 -3.71 4.29 -10.51
N GLY A 257 -3.54 3.04 -10.96
CA GLY A 257 -4.26 2.52 -12.12
C GLY A 257 -5.77 2.54 -11.90
N LEU A 258 -6.25 2.08 -10.74
CA LEU A 258 -7.67 2.09 -10.39
C LEU A 258 -8.23 3.52 -10.38
N LEU A 259 -7.55 4.45 -9.71
CA LEU A 259 -7.98 5.85 -9.66
C LEU A 259 -7.97 6.50 -11.05
N GLY A 260 -6.94 6.23 -11.85
CA GLY A 260 -6.86 6.73 -13.22
C GLY A 260 -8.01 6.23 -14.09
N GLY A 261 -8.31 4.92 -14.03
CA GLY A 261 -9.45 4.33 -14.73
C GLY A 261 -10.79 4.90 -14.27
N ARG A 262 -10.97 5.08 -12.96
CA ARG A 262 -12.14 5.75 -12.38
C ARG A 262 -12.33 7.16 -12.92
N GLU A 263 -11.32 8.02 -12.83
CA GLU A 263 -11.42 9.43 -13.24
C GLU A 263 -11.70 9.59 -14.74
N ILE A 264 -11.06 8.77 -15.59
CA ILE A 264 -11.35 8.74 -17.02
C ILE A 264 -12.80 8.33 -17.25
N SER A 265 -13.28 7.28 -16.58
CA SER A 265 -14.65 6.78 -16.72
C SER A 265 -15.70 7.80 -16.32
N LEU A 266 -15.54 8.44 -15.16
CA LEU A 266 -16.45 9.47 -14.68
C LEU A 266 -16.44 10.70 -15.59
N THR A 267 -15.27 11.10 -16.08
CA THR A 267 -15.17 12.22 -17.02
C THR A 267 -15.94 11.96 -18.32
N LEU A 268 -15.86 10.73 -18.87
CA LEU A 268 -16.59 10.32 -20.06
C LEU A 268 -18.13 10.27 -19.89
N THR A 269 -18.63 10.48 -18.67
CA THR A 269 -20.07 10.52 -18.38
C THR A 269 -20.62 11.93 -18.18
N ARG A 270 -19.74 12.95 -18.12
CA ARG A 270 -20.14 14.35 -17.97
C ARG A 270 -20.67 14.90 -19.30
N GLU A 271 -21.61 15.84 -19.23
CA GLU A 271 -22.17 16.51 -20.42
C GLU A 271 -21.10 17.26 -21.24
N LYS A 272 -20.13 17.87 -20.56
CA LYS A 272 -18.98 18.56 -21.16
C LYS A 272 -17.67 17.92 -20.66
N PRO A 273 -17.24 16.79 -21.25
CA PRO A 273 -16.07 16.07 -20.77
C PRO A 273 -14.79 16.85 -21.07
N ASN A 274 -13.99 17.13 -20.05
CA ASN A 274 -12.64 17.69 -20.21
C ASN A 274 -11.59 16.58 -20.08
N LEU A 275 -11.46 15.78 -21.14
CA LEU A 275 -10.51 14.66 -21.19
C LEU A 275 -9.06 15.12 -21.15
N ALA A 276 -8.76 16.32 -21.67
CA ALA A 276 -7.41 16.88 -21.60
C ALA A 276 -6.99 17.17 -20.14
N ALA A 277 -7.87 17.79 -19.35
CA ALA A 277 -7.60 18.04 -17.93
C ALA A 277 -7.48 16.74 -17.12
N THR A 278 -8.36 15.78 -17.38
CA THR A 278 -8.35 14.47 -16.71
C THR A 278 -7.10 13.67 -17.06
N GLY A 279 -6.75 13.63 -18.35
CA GLY A 279 -5.51 13.00 -18.81
C GLY A 279 -4.28 13.65 -18.19
N LYS A 280 -4.24 14.98 -18.06
CA LYS A 280 -3.15 15.70 -17.38
C LYS A 280 -3.05 15.32 -15.90
N LEU A 281 -4.18 15.14 -15.20
CA LEU A 281 -4.20 14.71 -13.79
C LEU A 281 -3.68 13.28 -13.65
N VAL A 282 -4.25 12.33 -14.38
CA VAL A 282 -3.87 10.90 -14.33
C VAL A 282 -2.42 10.71 -14.75
N LEU A 283 -1.98 11.35 -15.84
CA LEU A 283 -0.59 11.32 -16.28
C LEU A 283 0.33 11.98 -15.25
N GLY A 284 -0.08 13.08 -14.61
CA GLY A 284 0.69 13.75 -13.59
C GLY A 284 0.97 12.87 -12.37
N ASP A 285 -0.03 12.11 -11.91
CA ASP A 285 0.13 11.19 -10.78
C ASP A 285 0.95 9.94 -11.19
N ALA A 286 0.72 9.40 -12.38
CA ALA A 286 1.53 8.30 -12.92
C ALA A 286 3.00 8.71 -13.12
N LEU A 287 3.28 9.93 -13.59
CA LEU A 287 4.65 10.45 -13.75
C LEU A 287 5.35 10.64 -12.41
N LYS A 288 4.66 11.11 -11.37
CA LYS A 288 5.24 11.23 -10.03
C LYS A 288 5.62 9.86 -9.46
N ALA A 289 4.74 8.88 -9.60
CA ALA A 289 5.02 7.51 -9.18
C ALA A 289 6.15 6.87 -10.01
N PHE A 290 6.21 7.17 -11.32
CA PHE A 290 7.29 6.75 -12.20
C PHE A 290 8.64 7.33 -11.78
N ILE A 291 8.71 8.62 -11.46
CA ILE A 291 9.92 9.26 -10.93
C ILE A 291 10.29 8.62 -9.58
N GLY A 292 9.32 8.44 -8.68
CA GLY A 292 9.54 7.75 -7.41
C GLY A 292 10.09 6.33 -7.58
N MET A 293 9.61 5.60 -8.57
CA MET A 293 10.14 4.28 -8.95
C MET A 293 11.57 4.36 -9.49
N ILE A 294 11.88 5.27 -10.41
CA ILE A 294 13.24 5.44 -10.94
C ILE A 294 14.22 5.74 -9.79
N VAL A 295 13.86 6.67 -8.91
CA VAL A 295 14.66 7.02 -7.74
C VAL A 295 14.85 5.79 -6.84
N SER A 296 13.78 5.03 -6.58
CA SER A 296 13.82 3.82 -5.76
C SER A 296 14.75 2.75 -6.34
N VAL A 297 14.60 2.45 -7.63
CA VAL A 297 15.40 1.44 -8.33
C VAL A 297 16.85 1.89 -8.41
N THR A 298 17.10 3.17 -8.68
CA THR A 298 18.46 3.71 -8.76
C THR A 298 19.17 3.63 -7.40
N ILE A 299 18.49 4.00 -6.32
CA ILE A 299 19.03 3.84 -4.96
C ILE A 299 19.32 2.36 -4.68
N ALA A 300 18.36 1.47 -4.96
CA ALA A 300 18.50 0.06 -4.65
C ALA A 300 19.66 -0.61 -5.42
N LEU A 301 19.85 -0.28 -6.70
CA LEU A 301 20.93 -0.81 -7.54
C LEU A 301 22.29 -0.16 -7.25
N ALA A 302 22.33 1.11 -6.84
CA ALA A 302 23.56 1.82 -6.51
C ALA A 302 24.16 1.37 -5.16
N LEU A 303 23.33 0.96 -4.20
CA LEU A 303 23.77 0.61 -2.85
C LEU A 303 24.82 -0.52 -2.80
N PRO A 304 24.62 -1.68 -3.47
CA PRO A 304 25.63 -2.72 -3.52
C PRO A 304 26.96 -2.25 -4.14
N LEU A 305 26.90 -1.45 -5.21
CA LEU A 305 28.08 -0.91 -5.89
C LEU A 305 28.86 0.07 -4.99
N LEU A 306 28.15 0.92 -4.26
CA LEU A 306 28.75 1.85 -3.29
C LEU A 306 29.38 1.10 -2.12
N ALA A 307 28.72 0.06 -1.58
CA ALA A 307 29.25 -0.74 -0.50
C ALA A 307 30.55 -1.46 -0.89
N GLN A 308 30.62 -2.01 -2.10
CA GLN A 308 31.87 -2.58 -2.63
C GLN A 308 32.98 -1.53 -2.64
N LYS A 309 32.73 -0.35 -3.21
CA LYS A 309 33.73 0.72 -3.30
C LYS A 309 34.23 1.21 -1.94
N ILE A 310 33.35 1.30 -0.94
CA ILE A 310 33.70 1.71 0.43
C ILE A 310 34.55 0.64 1.12
N ASN A 311 34.27 -0.64 0.91
CA ASN A 311 35.07 -1.72 1.51
C ASN A 311 36.49 -1.85 0.93
N TYR A 312 36.76 -1.21 -0.22
CA TYR A 312 38.09 -1.13 -0.83
C TYR A 312 38.89 0.12 -0.42
N LEU A 313 38.29 1.05 0.33
CA LEU A 313 38.94 2.25 0.89
C LEU A 313 39.33 2.02 2.35
#